data_AF-A0A7X9HSH8-F1
#
_entry.id   AF-A0A7X9HSH8-F1
#
_cell.length_a   1.000
_cell.length_b   1.000
_cell.length_c   1.000
_cell.angle_alpha   90.00
_cell.angle_beta   90.00
_cell.angle_gamma   90.00
#
_symmetry.space_group_name_H-M   'P 1'
#
loop_
_entity.id
_entity.type
_entity.pdbx_description
1 polymer ?
#
loop_
_entity_poly.entity_id
_entity_poly.type
_entity_poly.pdbx_seq_one_letter_code
_entity_poly.pdbx_strand_id
1 'polypeptide(L)'
;MISKYEKYIKSFSFVLLLLVMFKYSLASTLQLQKIGALDLGGKTYPEWWYTGTNPVLYGVSVADSKVDIKIGENSYSTTSNDSGAWSYPTVLDKGDYKITISQGVETLSFTLHLGQNVPENVGSTNAESTQSATNVPTTGFNQYVALSFGFGVILLATYFYFSTDSKKKSVFENRMIKED
;
A
#
# COMPACT_ATOMS: atom_id res chain seq x y z
N MET A 1 34.43 -22.79 -26.58
CA MET A 1 33.02 -22.62 -26.16
C MET A 1 32.87 -22.14 -24.72
N ILE A 2 33.74 -22.53 -23.80
CA ILE A 2 33.69 -22.20 -22.35
C ILE A 2 33.74 -20.70 -22.01
N SER A 3 34.47 -19.86 -22.76
CA SER A 3 34.62 -18.44 -22.39
C SER A 3 33.37 -17.57 -22.60
N LYS A 4 32.44 -17.99 -23.48
CA LYS A 4 31.17 -17.26 -23.67
C LYS A 4 30.24 -17.43 -22.46
N TYR A 5 30.15 -18.65 -21.91
CA TYR A 5 29.24 -18.96 -20.80
C TYR A 5 29.64 -18.28 -19.48
N GLU A 6 30.94 -18.14 -19.19
CA GLU A 6 31.41 -17.39 -18.01
C GLU A 6 31.01 -15.91 -18.04
N LYS A 7 31.01 -15.29 -19.23
CA LYS A 7 30.62 -13.89 -19.40
C LYS A 7 29.13 -13.68 -19.12
N TYR A 8 28.28 -14.61 -19.57
CA TYR A 8 26.83 -14.57 -19.28
C TYR A 8 26.53 -14.91 -17.82
N ILE A 9 27.25 -15.84 -17.19
CA ILE A 9 27.09 -16.16 -15.75
C ILE A 9 27.47 -14.98 -14.86
N LYS A 10 28.60 -14.31 -15.16
CA LYS A 10 29.02 -13.12 -14.41
C LYS A 10 28.06 -11.93 -14.64
N SER A 11 27.59 -11.75 -15.87
CA SER A 11 26.59 -10.72 -16.19
C SER A 11 25.23 -11.01 -15.54
N PHE A 12 24.80 -12.27 -15.50
CA PHE A 12 23.55 -12.69 -14.85
C PHE A 12 23.64 -12.54 -13.33
N SER A 13 24.76 -12.96 -12.73
CA SER A 13 25.02 -12.79 -11.30
C SER A 13 25.11 -11.32 -10.91
N PHE A 14 25.68 -10.47 -11.75
CA PHE A 14 25.72 -9.02 -11.55
C PHE A 14 24.33 -8.37 -11.66
N VAL A 15 23.50 -8.76 -12.64
CA VAL A 15 22.11 -8.29 -12.78
C VAL A 15 21.22 -8.80 -11.64
N LEU A 16 21.40 -10.05 -11.21
CA LEU A 16 20.71 -10.64 -10.07
C LEU A 16 21.09 -9.93 -8.77
N LEU A 17 22.38 -9.61 -8.57
CA LEU A 17 22.86 -8.81 -7.45
C LEU A 17 22.29 -7.39 -7.48
N LEU A 18 22.15 -6.77 -8.66
CA LEU A 18 21.53 -5.46 -8.82
C LEU A 18 20.05 -5.47 -8.44
N LEU A 19 19.30 -6.53 -8.78
CA LEU A 19 17.87 -6.68 -8.49
C LEU A 19 17.58 -6.89 -6.99
N VAL A 20 18.50 -7.49 -6.24
CA VAL A 20 18.37 -7.68 -4.78
C VAL A 20 18.64 -6.38 -4.01
N MET A 21 19.31 -5.40 -4.62
CA MET A 21 19.68 -4.11 -4.01
C MET A 21 18.59 -3.04 -4.15
N PHE A 22 17.56 -3.24 -4.97
CA PHE A 22 16.42 -2.33 -5.04
C PHE A 22 15.37 -2.68 -3.98
N LYS A 23 15.54 -2.16 -2.77
CA LYS A 23 14.45 -1.98 -1.80
C LYS A 23 14.28 -0.51 -1.47
N TYR A 24 13.40 0.16 -2.22
CA TYR A 24 12.83 1.43 -1.81
C TYR A 24 11.31 1.35 -1.93
N SER A 25 10.66 0.84 -0.88
CA SER A 25 9.23 1.12 -0.68
C SER A 25 9.12 2.39 0.15
N LEU A 26 8.80 3.51 -0.48
CA LEU A 26 8.20 4.63 0.24
C LEU A 26 6.75 4.24 0.50
N ALA A 27 6.51 3.53 1.60
CA ALA A 27 5.14 3.34 2.07
C ALA A 27 4.72 4.64 2.77
N SER A 28 3.63 5.26 2.32
CA SER A 28 3.04 6.37 3.07
C SER A 28 2.53 5.82 4.39
N THR A 29 3.13 6.31 5.47
CA THR A 29 2.80 5.90 6.84
C THR A 29 1.75 6.82 7.47
N LEU A 30 1.63 8.05 6.99
CA LEU A 30 0.68 9.03 7.47
C LEU A 30 -0.72 8.76 6.91
N GLN A 31 -1.66 8.42 7.79
CA GLN A 31 -3.05 8.16 7.43
C GLN A 31 -4.00 8.79 8.45
N LEU A 32 -5.08 9.40 7.96
CA LEU A 32 -6.20 9.80 8.81
C LEU A 32 -7.20 8.64 8.87
N GLN A 33 -7.51 8.17 10.06
CA GLN A 33 -8.41 7.04 10.28
C GLN A 33 -9.83 7.49 10.64
N LYS A 34 -9.97 8.50 11.51
CA LYS A 34 -11.28 8.94 12.00
C LYS A 34 -11.36 10.44 12.22
N ILE A 35 -12.57 10.98 12.09
CA ILE A 35 -12.96 12.33 12.50
C ILE A 35 -14.13 12.20 13.49
N GLY A 36 -13.84 12.29 14.78
CA GLY A 36 -14.81 12.00 15.84
C GLY A 36 -15.34 10.56 15.70
N ALA A 37 -16.65 10.44 15.47
CA ALA A 37 -17.32 9.15 15.24
C ALA A 37 -17.32 8.69 13.77
N LEU A 38 -16.88 9.53 12.83
CA LEU A 38 -16.79 9.18 11.41
C LEU A 38 -15.54 8.34 11.15
N ASP A 39 -15.73 7.10 10.70
CA ASP A 39 -14.65 6.21 10.30
C ASP A 39 -14.33 6.35 8.81
N LEU A 40 -13.08 6.69 8.51
CA LEU A 40 -12.59 6.90 7.14
C LEU A 40 -11.92 5.62 6.60
N GLY A 41 -11.54 4.68 7.47
CA GLY A 41 -10.81 3.47 7.10
C GLY A 41 -9.47 3.75 6.38
N GLY A 42 -8.81 4.88 6.69
CA GLY A 42 -7.56 5.28 6.03
C GLY A 42 -7.73 5.84 4.61
N LYS A 43 -8.96 6.03 4.13
CA LYS A 43 -9.21 6.64 2.82
C LYS A 43 -8.91 8.13 2.84
N THR A 44 -8.42 8.65 1.73
CA THR A 44 -8.16 10.08 1.56
C THR A 44 -9.15 10.64 0.53
N TYR A 45 -9.97 11.58 0.96
CA TYR A 45 -10.84 12.39 0.10
C TYR A 45 -10.52 13.87 0.29
N PRO A 46 -10.77 14.70 -0.74
CA PRO A 46 -10.53 16.14 -0.66
C PRO A 46 -11.48 16.84 0.30
N GLU A 47 -12.64 16.25 0.59
CA GLU A 47 -13.71 16.85 1.40
C GLU A 47 -14.33 15.81 2.33
N TRP A 48 -14.66 16.26 3.54
CA TRP A 48 -15.33 15.46 4.56
C TRP A 48 -16.44 16.28 5.24
N TRP A 49 -17.59 15.66 5.47
CA TRP A 49 -18.69 16.24 6.24
C TRP A 49 -18.81 15.55 7.58
N TYR A 50 -18.91 16.33 8.65
CA TYR A 50 -19.09 15.81 9.99
C TYR A 50 -20.12 16.66 10.73
N THR A 51 -21.24 16.05 11.14
CA THR A 51 -22.37 16.77 11.77
C THR A 51 -22.16 17.06 13.26
N GLY A 52 -21.15 16.45 13.89
CA GLY A 52 -20.84 16.69 15.30
C GLY A 52 -20.17 18.04 15.56
N THR A 53 -19.80 18.27 16.82
CA THR A 53 -19.03 19.44 17.25
C THR A 53 -17.72 18.97 17.88
N ASN A 54 -16.66 19.76 17.75
CA ASN A 54 -15.35 19.48 18.35
C ASN A 54 -14.84 18.02 18.11
N PRO A 55 -14.73 17.57 16.84
CA PRO A 55 -14.25 16.22 16.56
C PRO A 55 -12.82 16.01 17.06
N VAL A 56 -12.53 14.79 17.48
CA VAL A 56 -11.15 14.34 17.66
C VAL A 56 -10.67 13.74 16.34
N LEU A 57 -9.56 14.23 15.82
CA LEU A 57 -8.88 13.62 14.67
C LEU A 57 -8.07 12.42 15.16
N TYR A 58 -8.19 11.28 14.49
CA TYR A 58 -7.40 10.09 14.78
C TYR A 58 -6.69 9.63 13.53
N GLY A 59 -5.44 9.20 13.67
CA GLY A 59 -4.68 8.66 12.57
C GLY A 59 -3.52 7.79 12.99
N VAL A 60 -2.78 7.35 11.98
CA VAL A 60 -1.55 6.57 12.12
C VAL A 60 -0.44 7.31 11.40
N SER A 61 0.78 7.18 11.89
CA SER A 61 1.98 7.76 11.33
C SER A 61 3.19 6.91 11.76
N VAL A 62 4.42 7.35 11.48
CA VAL A 62 5.62 6.79 12.11
C VAL A 62 5.49 6.86 13.65
N ALA A 63 5.88 5.79 14.33
CA ALA A 63 5.88 5.70 15.80
C ALA A 63 6.81 6.75 16.42
N ASP A 64 6.44 7.22 17.62
CA ASP A 64 7.21 8.20 18.42
C ASP A 64 7.61 9.46 17.65
N SER A 65 6.83 9.82 16.63
CA SER A 65 7.14 10.91 15.71
C SER A 65 6.13 12.04 15.82
N LYS A 66 6.62 13.26 15.59
CA LYS A 66 5.78 14.45 15.58
C LYS A 66 4.82 14.42 14.38
N VAL A 67 3.58 14.83 14.60
CA VAL A 67 2.56 15.05 13.59
C VAL A 67 2.12 16.51 13.69
N ASP A 68 2.32 17.28 12.63
CA ASP A 68 1.91 18.67 12.55
C ASP A 68 0.51 18.76 11.91
N ILE A 69 -0.38 19.53 12.54
CA ILE A 69 -1.79 19.65 12.15
C ILE A 69 -2.09 21.14 11.98
N LYS A 70 -2.38 21.55 10.75
CA LYS A 70 -2.81 22.90 10.42
C LYS A 70 -4.30 22.92 10.15
N ILE A 71 -5.02 23.81 10.83
CA ILE A 71 -6.47 24.01 10.69
C ILE A 71 -6.71 25.48 10.34
N GLY A 72 -7.00 25.74 9.07
CA GLY A 72 -7.03 27.11 8.53
C GLY A 72 -5.65 27.76 8.64
N GLU A 73 -5.55 28.85 9.39
CA GLU A 73 -4.29 29.56 9.64
C GLU A 73 -3.56 29.04 10.88
N ASN A 74 -4.27 28.35 11.78
CA ASN A 74 -3.72 27.87 13.05
C ASN A 74 -2.91 26.60 12.85
N SER A 75 -1.77 26.50 13.54
CA SER A 75 -0.88 25.34 13.49
C SER A 75 -0.75 24.71 14.86
N TYR A 76 -0.89 23.39 14.91
CA TYR A 76 -0.86 22.56 16.10
C TYR A 76 0.06 21.37 15.86
N SER A 77 0.38 20.64 16.91
CA SER A 77 1.12 19.39 16.78
C SER A 77 0.74 18.39 17.84
N THR A 78 0.82 17.10 17.48
CA THR A 78 0.71 15.97 18.38
C THR A 78 1.91 15.03 18.16
N THR A 79 2.04 14.00 18.98
CA THR A 79 3.08 12.97 18.83
C THR A 79 2.40 11.62 18.81
N SER A 80 2.81 10.78 17.86
CA SER A 80 2.32 9.42 17.74
C SER A 80 2.95 8.54 18.82
N ASN A 81 2.20 7.56 19.29
CA ASN A 81 2.68 6.60 20.27
C ASN A 81 3.61 5.54 19.62
N ASP A 82 4.00 4.55 20.43
CA ASP A 82 4.81 3.39 20.05
C ASP A 82 4.22 2.56 18.90
N SER A 83 2.90 2.51 18.78
CA SER A 83 2.16 1.87 17.70
C SER A 83 1.96 2.76 16.45
N GLY A 84 2.44 4.01 16.48
CA GLY A 84 2.21 4.99 15.42
C GLY A 84 0.84 5.66 15.44
N ALA A 85 -0.02 5.32 16.39
CA ALA A 85 -1.33 5.95 16.53
C ALA A 85 -1.21 7.33 17.18
N TRP A 86 -1.98 8.28 16.66
CA TRP A 86 -2.09 9.63 17.21
C TRP A 86 -3.54 10.09 17.26
N SER A 87 -3.80 11.02 18.16
CA SER A 87 -5.08 11.73 18.23
C SER A 87 -4.88 13.20 18.53
N TYR A 88 -5.83 14.01 18.08
CA TYR A 88 -5.85 15.45 18.33
C TYR A 88 -7.29 15.95 18.51
N PRO A 89 -7.68 16.43 19.71
CA PRO A 89 -8.98 17.02 19.93
C PRO A 89 -9.06 18.41 19.28
N THR A 90 -10.06 18.65 18.45
CA THR A 90 -10.31 19.98 17.88
C THR A 90 -11.31 20.75 18.73
N VAL A 91 -11.13 22.07 18.83
CA VAL A 91 -12.11 22.98 19.43
C VAL A 91 -12.43 24.02 18.37
N LEU A 92 -13.51 23.80 17.64
CA LEU A 92 -13.89 24.56 16.44
C LEU A 92 -15.40 24.75 16.42
N ASP A 93 -15.81 25.96 16.04
CA ASP A 93 -17.21 26.23 15.73
C ASP A 93 -17.64 25.56 14.42
N LYS A 94 -18.94 25.57 14.12
CA LYS A 94 -19.43 25.06 12.83
C LYS A 94 -18.90 25.91 11.68
N GLY A 95 -18.46 25.27 10.60
CA GLY A 95 -17.88 25.96 9.45
C GLY A 95 -17.02 25.05 8.58
N ASP A 96 -16.38 25.66 7.58
CA ASP A 96 -15.49 24.97 6.66
C ASP A 96 -14.03 25.22 7.02
N TYR A 97 -13.28 24.15 7.21
CA TYR A 97 -11.89 24.22 7.65
C TYR A 97 -10.99 23.47 6.68
N LYS A 98 -10.00 24.18 6.12
CA LYS A 98 -8.90 23.52 5.40
C LYS A 98 -7.95 22.90 6.42
N ILE A 99 -7.90 21.58 6.44
CA ILE A 99 -7.03 20.80 7.32
C ILE A 99 -5.86 20.26 6.50
N THR A 100 -4.65 20.49 7.00
CA THR A 100 -3.43 19.91 6.47
C THR A 100 -2.70 19.21 7.60
N ILE A 101 -2.39 17.93 7.40
CA ILE A 101 -1.69 17.08 8.36
C ILE A 101 -0.37 16.68 7.71
N SER A 102 0.74 16.87 8.40
CA SER A 102 2.06 16.56 7.85
C SER A 102 2.93 15.85 8.87
N GLN A 103 3.77 14.96 8.34
CA GLN A 103 4.83 14.30 9.08
C GLN A 103 6.05 14.14 8.18
N GLY A 104 7.16 14.80 8.55
CA GLY A 104 8.36 14.79 7.73
C GLY A 104 8.10 15.32 6.32
N VAL A 105 8.13 14.43 5.32
CA VAL A 105 7.86 14.76 3.91
C VAL A 105 6.44 14.39 3.47
N GLU A 106 5.70 13.64 4.28
CA GLU A 106 4.32 13.22 3.98
C GLU A 106 3.34 14.33 4.36
N THR A 107 2.33 14.57 3.52
CA THR A 107 1.30 15.58 3.76
C THR A 107 -0.05 15.13 3.22
N LEU A 108 -1.08 15.27 4.04
CA LEU A 108 -2.48 15.00 3.73
C LEU A 108 -3.28 16.31 3.88
N SER A 109 -4.10 16.64 2.89
CA SER A 109 -4.90 17.89 2.90
C SER A 109 -6.33 17.65 2.46
N PHE A 110 -7.28 18.22 3.19
CA PHE A 110 -8.71 18.13 2.91
C PHE A 110 -9.47 19.31 3.50
N THR A 111 -10.71 19.50 3.05
CA THR A 111 -11.67 20.45 3.65
C THR A 111 -12.64 19.68 4.55
N LEU A 112 -12.78 20.13 5.80
CA LEU A 112 -13.75 19.62 6.75
C LEU A 112 -14.94 20.58 6.83
N HIS A 113 -16.11 20.10 6.42
CA HIS A 113 -17.40 20.75 6.61
C HIS A 113 -17.97 20.35 7.97
N LEU A 114 -17.66 21.13 9.00
CA LEU A 114 -18.01 20.85 10.39
C LEU A 114 -19.41 21.37 10.75
N GLY A 115 -20.22 20.51 11.36
CA GLY A 115 -21.60 20.78 11.72
C GLY A 115 -22.57 20.81 10.52
N GLN A 116 -22.15 20.28 9.37
CA GLN A 116 -22.92 20.30 8.12
C GLN A 116 -23.23 18.88 7.64
N ASN A 117 -24.39 18.73 6.98
CA ASN A 117 -24.78 17.49 6.33
C ASN A 117 -24.12 17.39 4.95
N VAL A 118 -23.87 16.16 4.50
CA VAL A 118 -23.47 15.89 3.12
C VAL A 118 -24.55 16.44 2.17
N PRO A 119 -24.21 17.28 1.18
CA PRO A 119 -25.21 17.79 0.24
C PRO A 119 -25.80 16.67 -0.60
N GLU A 120 -27.08 16.80 -0.97
CA GLU A 120 -27.86 15.77 -1.69
C GLU A 120 -27.23 15.33 -3.02
N ASN A 121 -26.35 16.16 -3.61
CA ASN A 121 -25.66 15.90 -4.86
C ASN A 121 -24.27 15.22 -4.69
N VAL A 122 -23.74 15.17 -3.46
CA VAL A 122 -22.40 14.57 -3.18
C VAL A 122 -22.51 13.15 -2.64
N GLY A 123 -23.73 12.60 -2.56
CA GLY A 123 -23.99 11.27 -2.03
C GLY A 123 -25.42 10.78 -2.27
N SER A 124 -25.80 10.55 -3.52
CA SER A 124 -26.93 9.66 -3.80
C SER A 124 -26.48 8.22 -3.58
N THR A 125 -26.48 7.78 -2.33
CA THR A 125 -27.01 6.47 -1.90
C THR A 125 -27.24 6.56 -0.39
N ASN A 126 -28.49 6.39 0.03
CA ASN A 126 -28.99 6.45 1.41
C ASN A 126 -28.00 5.95 2.48
N ALA A 127 -27.65 6.82 3.43
CA ALA A 127 -27.03 6.43 4.69
C ALA A 127 -27.99 6.76 5.83
N GLU A 128 -29.01 5.90 5.97
CA GLU A 128 -29.65 5.67 7.25
C GLU A 128 -28.74 4.73 8.06
N SER A 129 -28.63 5.04 9.35
CA SER A 129 -27.91 4.29 10.37
C SER A 129 -28.16 2.79 10.29
N THR A 130 -27.15 1.98 9.99
CA THR A 130 -26.87 0.71 10.67
C THR A 130 -25.54 0.11 10.21
N GLN A 131 -24.83 -0.42 11.19
CA GLN A 131 -23.64 -1.26 11.11
C GLN A 131 -23.87 -2.47 10.19
N SER A 132 -23.06 -2.63 9.15
CA SER A 132 -22.65 -3.93 8.59
C SER A 132 -21.55 -3.74 7.55
N ALA A 133 -20.46 -4.49 7.72
CA ALA A 133 -19.39 -4.60 6.76
C ALA A 133 -19.90 -5.33 5.51
N THR A 134 -20.16 -4.59 4.44
CA THR A 134 -20.23 -5.15 3.10
C THR A 134 -18.99 -4.72 2.36
N ASN A 135 -18.11 -5.71 2.18
CA ASN A 135 -16.91 -5.64 1.37
C ASN A 135 -17.23 -4.91 0.06
N VAL A 136 -16.50 -3.82 -0.20
CA VAL A 136 -16.42 -3.19 -1.52
C VAL A 136 -16.13 -4.28 -2.56
N PRO A 137 -16.72 -4.25 -3.76
CA PRO A 137 -16.38 -5.22 -4.79
C PRO A 137 -14.89 -5.08 -5.10
N THR A 138 -14.09 -6.09 -4.73
CA THR A 138 -12.71 -6.21 -5.16
C THR A 138 -12.72 -6.63 -6.63
N THR A 139 -12.97 -5.70 -7.54
CA THR A 139 -12.69 -5.92 -8.96
C THR A 139 -11.18 -5.80 -9.17
N GLY A 140 -10.47 -6.83 -8.75
CA GLY A 140 -9.04 -6.93 -8.90
C GLY A 140 -8.63 -8.32 -8.47
N PHE A 141 -8.26 -9.16 -9.44
CA PHE A 141 -7.62 -10.44 -9.15
C PHE A 141 -6.56 -10.24 -8.06
N ASN A 142 -6.55 -11.11 -7.04
CA ASN A 142 -5.58 -11.07 -5.97
C ASN A 142 -4.17 -11.10 -6.60
N GLN A 143 -3.46 -9.97 -6.57
CA GLN A 143 -2.18 -9.81 -7.26
C GLN A 143 -1.14 -10.81 -6.74
N TYR A 144 -1.22 -11.22 -5.47
CA TYR A 144 -0.38 -12.30 -4.94
C TYR A 144 -0.68 -13.64 -5.62
N VAL A 145 -1.96 -13.95 -5.85
CA VAL A 145 -2.36 -15.16 -6.59
C VAL A 145 -1.89 -15.07 -8.04
N ALA A 146 -2.09 -13.94 -8.71
CA ALA A 146 -1.66 -13.76 -10.11
C ALA A 146 -0.14 -13.85 -10.27
N LEU A 147 0.63 -13.18 -9.39
CA LEU A 147 2.09 -13.24 -9.39
C LEU A 147 2.60 -14.64 -9.05
N SER A 148 1.99 -15.34 -8.07
CA SER A 148 2.38 -16.71 -7.71
C SER A 148 2.14 -17.69 -8.87
N PHE A 149 1.03 -17.57 -9.60
CA PHE A 149 0.79 -18.34 -10.81
C PHE A 149 1.80 -18.02 -11.90
N GLY A 150 2.10 -16.74 -12.12
CA GLY A 150 3.09 -16.30 -13.09
C GLY A 150 4.48 -16.89 -12.82
N PHE A 151 4.97 -16.78 -11.58
CA PHE A 151 6.24 -17.40 -11.17
C PHE A 151 6.18 -18.93 -11.25
N GLY A 152 5.06 -19.55 -10.87
CA GLY A 152 4.88 -20.99 -10.94
C GLY A 152 4.99 -21.55 -12.36
N VAL A 153 4.37 -20.88 -13.34
CA VAL A 153 4.44 -21.28 -14.76
C VAL A 153 5.87 -21.14 -15.30
N ILE A 154 6.58 -20.06 -14.95
CA ILE A 154 7.97 -19.84 -15.39
C ILE A 154 8.91 -20.89 -14.80
N LEU A 155 8.76 -21.22 -13.51
CA LEU A 155 9.56 -22.26 -12.85
C LEU A 155 9.26 -23.66 -13.41
N LEU A 156 8.00 -23.95 -13.71
CA LEU A 156 7.61 -25.23 -14.32
C LEU A 156 8.16 -25.36 -15.75
N ALA A 157 8.09 -24.29 -16.55
CA ALA A 157 8.64 -24.28 -17.90
C ALA A 157 10.17 -24.45 -17.91
N THR A 158 10.87 -23.77 -16.99
CA THR A 158 12.33 -23.94 -16.83
C THR A 158 12.70 -25.34 -16.34
N TYR A 159 11.95 -25.92 -15.41
CA TYR A 159 12.14 -27.31 -14.99
C TYR A 159 12.01 -28.29 -16.17
N PHE A 160 10.96 -28.17 -16.98
CA PHE A 160 10.80 -29.03 -18.16
C PHE A 160 11.90 -28.83 -19.21
N TYR A 161 12.37 -27.60 -19.40
CA TYR A 161 13.46 -27.30 -20.33
C TYR A 161 14.76 -28.03 -19.92
N PHE A 162 15.18 -27.92 -18.66
CA PHE A 162 16.39 -28.59 -18.16
C PHE A 162 16.22 -30.10 -17.97
N SER A 163 15.03 -30.56 -17.55
CA SER A 163 14.74 -31.99 -17.37
C SER A 163 14.74 -32.75 -18.71
N THR A 164 14.31 -32.10 -19.79
CA THR A 164 14.35 -32.70 -21.13
C THR A 164 15.77 -32.82 -21.68
N ASP A 165 16.62 -31.82 -21.42
CA ASP A 165 18.00 -31.82 -21.91
C ASP A 165 18.87 -32.88 -21.20
N SER A 166 18.72 -33.01 -19.88
CA SER A 166 19.43 -34.05 -19.10
C SER A 166 19.09 -35.48 -19.54
N LYS A 167 17.83 -35.74 -19.93
CA LYS A 167 17.42 -37.05 -20.46
C LYS A 167 18.05 -37.37 -21.81
N LYS A 168 18.22 -36.39 -22.70
CA LYS A 168 18.87 -36.58 -24.01
C LYS A 168 20.34 -36.98 -23.85
N LYS A 169 21.07 -36.37 -22.91
CA LYS A 169 22.47 -36.71 -22.64
C LYS A 169 22.64 -38.16 -22.15
N SER A 170 21.80 -38.60 -21.20
CA SER A 170 21.90 -39.98 -20.71
C SER A 170 21.55 -41.02 -21.78
N VAL A 171 20.57 -40.74 -22.65
CA VAL A 171 20.18 -41.66 -23.73
C VAL A 171 21.24 -41.75 -24.82
N PHE A 172 21.97 -40.65 -25.07
CA PHE A 172 23.10 -40.66 -26.00
C PHE A 172 24.28 -41.47 -25.44
N GLU A 173 24.65 -41.24 -24.19
CA GLU A 173 25.72 -41.99 -23.50
C GLU A 173 25.40 -43.49 -23.43
N ASN A 174 24.16 -43.86 -23.10
CA ASN A 174 23.75 -45.27 -23.03
C ASN A 174 23.65 -45.98 -24.39
N ARG A 175 23.57 -45.24 -25.50
CA ARG A 175 23.66 -45.81 -26.85
C ARG A 175 25.10 -45.97 -27.31
N MET A 176 25.98 -45.01 -27.00
CA MET A 176 27.41 -45.12 -27.33
C MET A 176 28.09 -46.30 -26.62
N ILE A 177 27.69 -46.61 -25.37
CA ILE A 177 28.25 -47.75 -24.61
C ILE A 177 27.78 -49.13 -25.14
N LYS A 178 26.74 -49.17 -25.98
CA LYS A 178 26.20 -50.43 -26.54
C LYS A 178 26.68 -50.75 -27.96
N GLU A 179 27.43 -49.85 -28.59
CA GLU A 179 27.95 -50.03 -29.96
C GLU A 179 29.46 -50.36 -30.01
N ASP A 180 30.10 -50.60 -28.86
CA ASP A 180 31.40 -51.27 -28.72
C ASP A 180 31.21 -52.73 -28.28
#